data_AF-A0AAP8XGK2-F1
#
_entry.id   AF-A0AAP8XGK2-F1
#
_cell.length_a   1.000
_cell.length_b   1.000
_cell.length_c   1.000
_cell.angle_alpha   90.00
_cell.angle_beta   90.00
_cell.angle_gamma   90.00
#
_symmetry.space_group_name_H-M   'P 1'
#
loop_
_entity.id
_entity.type
_entity.pdbx_description
1 polymer ?
#
loop_
_entity_poly.entity_id
_entity_poly.type
_entity_poly.pdbx_seq_one_letter_code
_entity_poly.pdbx_strand_id
1 'polypeptide(L)'
;MLRERDYNILRFIEKYNAISLKNACSIFFDGEYKNEDYRYRVAARRMQTLEKKGILQSYRNSYTDEKIYYTNNKISPHSVFIQDFWRKLLELDFNVLEFNTNVSLMNGQLKPDAFVLAKYDDILVNYFLEVDLNHYTDKSKLIRYEMFYKSDELTELCEGRKPCLIITRPTHGRDLRYSSNIFDTVYTDLKYTNLERFLFED
;
A
#
# COMPACT_ATOMS: atom_id res chain seq x y z
N MET A 1 -19.22 22.33 7.99
CA MET A 1 -17.87 22.87 7.72
C MET A 1 -16.91 21.72 7.45
N LEU A 2 -15.87 21.95 6.64
CA LEU A 2 -14.74 21.01 6.53
C LEU A 2 -13.83 21.15 7.76
N ARG A 3 -13.17 20.07 8.15
CA ARG A 3 -12.21 19.97 9.24
C ARG A 3 -10.86 19.56 8.65
N GLU A 4 -9.80 19.73 9.43
CA GLU A 4 -8.43 19.33 9.05
C GLU A 4 -8.35 17.90 8.50
N ARG A 5 -9.02 16.94 9.15
CA ARG A 5 -9.13 15.55 8.68
C ARG A 5 -9.66 15.44 7.24
N ASP A 6 -10.63 16.26 6.86
CA ASP A 6 -11.16 16.22 5.50
C ASP A 6 -10.14 16.73 4.50
N TYR A 7 -9.41 17.79 4.85
CA TYR A 7 -8.31 18.27 4.00
C TYR A 7 -7.20 17.22 3.87
N ASN A 8 -6.91 16.45 4.92
CA ASN A 8 -5.95 15.34 4.85
C ASN A 8 -6.45 14.22 3.91
N ILE A 9 -7.71 13.84 4.02
CA ILE A 9 -8.34 12.86 3.11
C ILE A 9 -8.30 13.37 1.66
N LEU A 10 -8.64 14.64 1.42
CA LEU A 10 -8.66 15.22 0.08
C LEU A 10 -7.26 15.32 -0.53
N ARG A 11 -6.24 15.69 0.26
CA ARG A 11 -4.83 15.67 -0.18
C ARG A 11 -4.36 14.26 -0.52
N PHE A 12 -4.78 13.25 0.23
CA PHE A 12 -4.48 11.86 -0.09
C PHE A 12 -5.14 11.43 -1.40
N ILE A 13 -6.42 11.76 -1.60
CA ILE A 13 -7.14 11.47 -2.85
C ILE A 13 -6.52 12.23 -4.01
N GLU A 14 -6.04 13.46 -3.83
CA GLU A 14 -5.31 14.20 -4.86
C GLU A 14 -4.01 13.50 -5.24
N LYS A 15 -3.24 13.02 -4.26
CA LYS A 15 -1.96 12.32 -4.48
C LYS A 15 -2.13 10.94 -5.11
N TYR A 16 -3.14 10.17 -4.70
CA TYR A 16 -3.34 8.76 -5.09
C TYR A 16 -4.61 8.53 -5.92
N ASN A 17 -5.22 9.59 -6.43
CA ASN A 17 -6.46 9.66 -7.24
C ASN A 17 -7.76 9.23 -6.55
N ALA A 18 -7.74 8.26 -5.65
CA ALA A 18 -8.91 7.75 -4.95
C ALA A 18 -8.53 7.06 -3.63
N ILE A 19 -9.54 6.71 -2.83
CA ILE A 19 -9.37 5.97 -1.57
C ILE A 19 -10.58 5.06 -1.29
N SER A 20 -10.35 3.85 -0.78
CA SER A 20 -11.44 3.01 -0.28
C SER A 20 -11.96 3.52 1.07
N LEU A 21 -13.21 3.20 1.41
CA LEU A 21 -13.75 3.55 2.73
C LEU A 21 -12.94 2.93 3.88
N LYS A 22 -12.42 1.70 3.70
CA LYS A 22 -11.58 1.03 4.70
C LYS A 22 -10.23 1.72 4.88
N ASN A 23 -9.60 2.14 3.79
CA ASN A 23 -8.33 2.88 3.85
C ASN A 23 -8.56 4.26 4.47
N ALA A 24 -9.64 4.96 4.11
CA ALA A 24 -9.98 6.23 4.74
C ALA A 24 -10.18 6.08 6.25
N CYS A 25 -10.92 5.06 6.67
CA CYS A 25 -11.15 4.73 8.08
C CYS A 25 -9.84 4.48 8.83
N SER A 26 -8.95 3.64 8.29
CA SER A 26 -7.73 3.23 8.98
C SER A 26 -6.67 4.33 9.02
N ILE A 27 -6.55 5.13 7.95
CA ILE A 27 -5.52 6.16 7.83
C ILE A 27 -5.89 7.45 8.56
N PHE A 28 -7.17 7.87 8.52
CA PHE A 28 -7.56 9.22 8.97
C PHE A 28 -8.53 9.25 10.15
N PHE A 29 -9.12 8.12 10.52
CA PHE A 29 -9.98 8.02 11.70
C PHE A 29 -9.24 7.26 12.79
N ASP A 30 -7.98 7.62 13.01
CA ASP A 30 -7.16 7.20 14.13
C ASP A 30 -7.62 7.84 15.46
N GLY A 31 -7.21 7.24 16.57
CA GLY A 31 -7.54 7.66 17.93
C GLY A 31 -8.53 6.76 18.68
N GLU A 32 -8.97 7.23 19.85
CA GLU A 32 -9.86 6.46 20.73
C GLU A 32 -11.31 6.49 20.21
N TYR A 33 -11.75 5.34 19.68
CA TYR A 33 -13.15 5.07 19.35
C TYR A 33 -13.65 3.93 20.24
N LYS A 34 -14.97 3.87 20.44
CA LYS A 34 -15.61 2.83 21.25
C LYS A 34 -15.27 1.41 20.78
N ASN A 35 -15.18 1.22 19.47
CA ASN A 35 -14.77 0.01 18.78
C ASN A 35 -14.57 0.31 17.28
N GLU A 36 -14.06 -0.68 16.57
CA GLU A 36 -13.80 -0.59 15.13
C GLU A 36 -15.07 -0.33 14.29
N ASP A 37 -16.18 -0.99 14.61
CA ASP A 37 -17.45 -0.78 13.91
C ASP A 37 -17.96 0.66 14.04
N TYR A 38 -17.78 1.26 15.22
CA TYR A 38 -18.11 2.65 15.46
C TYR A 38 -17.19 3.57 14.66
N ARG A 39 -15.88 3.33 14.66
CA ARG A 39 -14.89 4.06 13.86
C ARG A 39 -15.27 4.03 12.37
N TYR A 40 -15.58 2.86 11.84
CA TYR A 40 -15.99 2.67 10.46
C TYR A 40 -17.28 3.42 10.12
N ARG A 41 -18.30 3.39 10.99
CA ARG A 41 -19.54 4.15 10.78
C ARG A 41 -19.31 5.66 10.79
N VAL A 42 -18.42 6.16 11.65
CA VAL A 42 -18.05 7.58 11.65
C VAL A 42 -17.37 7.96 10.34
N ALA A 43 -16.41 7.15 9.87
CA ALA A 43 -15.76 7.34 8.58
C ALA A 43 -16.78 7.33 7.42
N ALA A 44 -17.67 6.34 7.38
CA ALA A 44 -18.70 6.20 6.35
C ALA A 44 -19.62 7.42 6.28
N ARG A 45 -20.12 7.88 7.43
CA ARG A 45 -20.96 9.09 7.51
C ARG A 45 -20.21 10.32 7.02
N ARG A 46 -18.92 10.43 7.33
CA ARG A 46 -18.12 11.58 6.91
C ARG A 46 -17.88 11.58 5.40
N MET A 47 -17.44 10.45 4.84
CA MET A 47 -17.24 10.31 3.40
C MET A 47 -18.54 10.53 2.62
N GLN A 48 -19.68 10.01 3.12
CA GLN A 48 -20.99 10.29 2.53
C GLN A 48 -21.38 11.77 2.59
N THR A 49 -20.98 12.49 3.65
CA THR A 49 -21.23 13.93 3.75
C THR A 49 -20.43 14.71 2.70
N LEU A 50 -19.17 14.33 2.45
CA LEU A 50 -18.34 14.93 1.40
C LEU A 50 -18.91 14.64 0.00
N GLU A 51 -19.39 13.42 -0.22
CA GLU A 51 -20.09 13.02 -1.45
C GLU A 51 -21.38 13.82 -1.68
N LYS A 52 -22.25 13.94 -0.67
CA LYS A 52 -23.50 14.74 -0.74
C LYS A 52 -23.25 16.23 -1.01
N LYS A 53 -22.07 16.74 -0.67
CA LYS A 53 -21.64 18.12 -0.96
C LYS A 53 -21.07 18.29 -2.37
N GLY A 54 -20.98 17.22 -3.16
CA GLY A 54 -20.37 17.22 -4.50
C GLY A 54 -18.85 17.31 -4.49
N ILE A 55 -18.20 17.14 -3.34
CA ILE A 55 -16.73 17.21 -3.22
C ILE A 55 -16.10 15.87 -3.67
N LEU A 56 -16.77 14.77 -3.35
CA LEU A 56 -16.36 13.43 -3.74
C LEU A 56 -17.42 12.78 -4.63
N GLN A 57 -16.97 11.91 -5.51
CA GLN A 57 -17.78 10.92 -6.19
C GLN A 57 -17.43 9.54 -5.65
N SER A 58 -18.26 8.53 -5.95
CA SER A 58 -17.95 7.16 -5.55
C SER A 58 -18.38 6.11 -6.56
N TYR A 59 -17.77 4.92 -6.44
CA TYR A 59 -18.15 3.70 -7.14
C TYR A 59 -17.87 2.49 -6.27
N ARG A 60 -18.35 1.31 -6.68
CA ARG A 60 -18.01 0.02 -6.08
C ARG A 60 -16.85 -0.61 -6.85
N ASN A 61 -15.80 -1.00 -6.15
CA ASN A 61 -14.70 -1.76 -6.74
C ASN A 61 -15.20 -3.14 -7.19
N SER A 62 -14.90 -3.54 -8.42
CA SER A 62 -15.40 -4.79 -9.00
C SER A 62 -14.79 -6.06 -8.39
N TYR A 63 -13.63 -5.96 -7.74
CA TYR A 63 -12.91 -7.10 -7.13
C TYR A 63 -13.24 -7.25 -5.64
N THR A 64 -13.38 -6.14 -4.92
CA THR A 64 -13.54 -6.15 -3.46
C THR A 64 -14.94 -5.76 -2.98
N ASP A 65 -15.81 -5.27 -3.88
CA ASP A 65 -17.08 -4.60 -3.57
C ASP A 65 -16.93 -3.39 -2.61
N GLU A 66 -15.71 -2.91 -2.38
CA GLU A 66 -15.49 -1.77 -1.51
C GLU A 66 -15.96 -0.48 -2.18
N LYS A 67 -16.54 0.41 -1.37
CA LYS A 67 -16.89 1.75 -1.83
C LYS A 67 -15.61 2.58 -1.93
N ILE A 68 -15.30 3.02 -3.14
CA ILE A 68 -14.14 3.85 -3.47
C ILE A 68 -14.61 5.28 -3.70
N TYR A 69 -13.93 6.23 -3.08
CA TYR A 69 -14.18 7.66 -3.21
C TYR A 69 -13.06 8.34 -3.98
N TYR A 70 -13.42 9.26 -4.87
CA TYR A 70 -12.47 9.98 -5.74
C TYR A 70 -12.98 11.39 -6.03
N THR A 71 -12.10 12.28 -6.49
CA THR A 71 -12.46 13.64 -6.94
C THR A 71 -12.72 13.66 -8.44
N ASN A 72 -11.70 13.34 -9.23
CA ASN A 72 -11.72 13.46 -10.69
C ASN A 72 -11.63 12.10 -11.39
N ASN A 73 -10.69 11.26 -10.97
CA ASN A 73 -10.32 10.04 -11.67
C ASN A 73 -10.68 8.80 -10.85
N LYS A 74 -11.35 7.83 -11.48
CA LYS A 74 -11.42 6.48 -10.92
C LYS A 74 -10.06 5.81 -11.02
N ILE A 75 -9.76 4.89 -10.11
CA ILE A 75 -8.53 4.10 -10.15
C ILE A 75 -8.81 2.66 -10.52
N SER A 76 -7.77 1.99 -11.01
CA SER A 76 -7.82 0.55 -11.24
C SER A 76 -7.88 -0.20 -9.90
N PRO A 77 -8.38 -1.45 -9.90
CA PRO A 77 -8.30 -2.32 -8.72
C PRO A 77 -6.87 -2.55 -8.23
N HIS A 78 -5.89 -2.60 -9.14
CA HIS A 78 -4.47 -2.72 -8.82
C HIS A 78 -4.00 -1.58 -7.90
N SER A 79 -4.33 -0.33 -8.23
CA SER A 79 -3.99 0.82 -7.39
C SER A 79 -4.66 0.79 -6.01
N VAL A 80 -5.83 0.16 -5.87
CA VAL A 80 -6.47 -0.03 -4.56
C VAL A 80 -5.66 -1.03 -3.72
N PHE A 81 -5.19 -2.14 -4.30
CA PHE A 81 -4.37 -3.11 -3.59
C PHE A 81 -3.01 -2.54 -3.15
N ILE A 82 -2.44 -1.60 -3.90
CA ILE A 82 -1.26 -0.85 -3.45
C ILE A 82 -1.60 -0.09 -2.14
N GLN A 83 -2.69 0.67 -2.12
CA GLN A 83 -3.09 1.42 -0.92
C GLN A 83 -3.45 0.52 0.27
N ASP A 84 -4.00 -0.66 0.01
CA ASP A 84 -4.30 -1.66 1.05
C ASP A 84 -3.04 -2.14 1.78
N PHE A 85 -1.86 -2.08 1.15
CA PHE A 85 -0.59 -2.35 1.84
C PHE A 85 -0.31 -1.31 2.93
N TRP A 86 -0.55 -0.02 2.66
CA TRP A 86 -0.45 1.03 3.68
C TRP A 86 -1.35 0.68 4.86
N ARG A 87 -2.63 0.40 4.59
CA ARG A 87 -3.60 0.02 5.63
C ARG A 87 -3.06 -1.16 6.46
N LYS A 88 -2.57 -2.21 5.81
CA LYS A 88 -2.06 -3.40 6.50
C LYS A 88 -0.86 -3.07 7.40
N LEU A 89 0.05 -2.18 6.96
CA LEU A 89 1.16 -1.74 7.80
C LEU A 89 0.66 -1.01 9.07
N LEU A 90 -0.35 -0.15 8.95
CA LEU A 90 -0.96 0.51 10.12
C LEU A 90 -1.65 -0.49 11.06
N GLU A 91 -2.30 -1.53 10.52
CA GLU A 91 -2.90 -2.62 11.31
C GLU A 91 -1.85 -3.44 12.07
N LEU A 92 -0.60 -3.42 11.62
CA LEU A 92 0.56 -4.06 12.26
C LEU A 92 1.40 -3.09 13.08
N ASP A 93 0.83 -1.94 13.48
CA ASP A 93 1.47 -0.91 14.32
C ASP A 93 2.71 -0.25 13.70
N PHE A 94 2.91 -0.34 12.38
CA PHE A 94 3.94 0.44 11.70
C PHE A 94 3.52 1.91 11.58
N ASN A 95 4.44 2.82 11.85
CA ASN A 95 4.33 4.22 11.44
C ASN A 95 4.88 4.39 10.01
N VAL A 96 4.00 4.61 9.03
CA VAL A 96 4.40 4.82 7.63
C VAL A 96 4.90 6.26 7.45
N LEU A 97 6.21 6.40 7.21
CA LEU A 97 6.89 7.69 7.07
C LEU A 97 6.90 8.18 5.62
N GLU A 98 7.10 7.26 4.68
CA GLU A 98 7.00 7.51 3.24
C GLU A 98 6.24 6.40 2.55
N PHE A 99 5.35 6.77 1.62
CA PHE A 99 4.65 5.84 0.74
C PHE A 99 4.67 6.42 -0.68
N ASN A 100 5.55 5.91 -1.53
CA ASN A 100 5.80 6.45 -2.86
C ASN A 100 5.41 5.43 -3.94
N THR A 101 4.40 5.76 -4.74
CA THR A 101 3.89 4.92 -5.84
C THR A 101 4.43 5.32 -7.21
N ASN A 102 5.33 6.31 -7.27
CA ASN A 102 5.91 6.84 -8.49
C ASN A 102 7.44 6.64 -8.49
N VAL A 103 7.88 5.46 -8.08
CA VAL A 103 9.29 5.11 -7.94
C VAL A 103 9.85 4.64 -9.28
N SER A 104 11.03 5.14 -9.63
CA SER A 104 11.74 4.78 -10.85
C SER A 104 13.22 4.70 -10.54
N LEU A 105 13.73 3.48 -10.46
CA LEU A 105 15.10 3.15 -10.05
C LEU A 105 15.95 2.76 -11.25
N MET A 106 17.27 2.85 -11.11
CA MET A 106 18.23 2.45 -12.14
C MET A 106 17.91 3.09 -13.50
N ASN A 107 17.67 4.41 -13.52
CA ASN A 107 17.25 5.15 -14.73
C ASN A 107 15.97 4.59 -15.39
N GLY A 108 15.03 4.09 -14.57
CA GLY A 108 13.74 3.58 -15.03
C GLY A 108 13.74 2.14 -15.52
N GLN A 109 14.85 1.42 -15.36
CA GLN A 109 14.91 -0.02 -15.63
C GLN A 109 14.08 -0.83 -14.62
N LEU A 110 13.96 -0.33 -13.40
CA LEU A 110 13.18 -0.95 -12.33
C LEU A 110 12.12 0.02 -11.82
N LYS A 111 10.86 -0.42 -11.85
CA LYS A 111 9.70 0.33 -11.37
C LYS A 111 8.86 -0.58 -10.47
N PRO A 112 9.09 -0.52 -9.16
CA PRO A 112 8.19 -1.10 -8.16
C PRO A 112 6.82 -0.42 -8.23
N ASP A 113 5.77 -1.12 -7.82
CA ASP A 113 4.44 -0.51 -7.67
C ASP A 113 4.41 0.49 -6.50
N ALA A 114 5.18 0.22 -5.45
CA ALA A 114 5.46 1.19 -4.39
C ALA A 114 6.81 0.96 -3.71
N PHE A 115 7.35 2.04 -3.15
CA PHE A 115 8.36 2.04 -2.10
C PHE A 115 7.74 2.56 -0.81
N VAL A 116 8.09 1.95 0.31
CA VAL A 116 7.62 2.35 1.63
C VAL A 116 8.81 2.45 2.57
N LEU A 117 8.90 3.57 3.29
CA LEU A 117 9.71 3.71 4.49
C LEU A 117 8.75 3.73 5.68
N ALA A 118 8.94 2.83 6.64
CA ALA A 118 8.13 2.74 7.83
C ALA A 118 9.00 2.55 9.07
N LYS A 119 8.41 2.79 10.24
CA LYS A 119 9.03 2.58 11.55
C LYS A 119 8.19 1.58 12.35
N TYR A 120 8.82 0.56 12.92
CA TYR A 120 8.20 -0.39 13.84
C TYR A 120 9.12 -0.56 15.04
N ASP A 121 8.58 -0.36 16.24
CA ASP A 121 9.32 -0.45 17.51
C ASP A 121 10.68 0.30 17.47
N ASP A 122 10.62 1.56 17.03
CA ASP A 122 11.75 2.45 16.77
C ASP A 122 12.75 2.05 15.66
N ILE A 123 12.54 0.92 14.98
CA ILE A 123 13.38 0.43 13.89
C ILE A 123 12.82 0.93 12.54
N LEU A 124 13.67 1.55 11.72
CA LEU A 124 13.34 1.91 10.35
C LEU A 124 13.45 0.69 9.44
N VAL A 125 12.42 0.48 8.63
CA VAL A 125 12.36 -0.59 7.63
C VAL A 125 11.93 -0.04 6.27
N ASN A 126 12.39 -0.70 5.22
CA ASN A 126 12.04 -0.36 3.84
C ASN A 126 11.35 -1.54 3.18
N TYR A 127 10.33 -1.25 2.36
CA TYR A 127 9.65 -2.25 1.55
C TYR A 127 9.54 -1.78 0.10
N PHE A 128 9.73 -2.70 -0.82
CA PHE A 128 9.21 -2.58 -2.18
C PHE A 128 7.96 -3.44 -2.32
N LEU A 129 7.00 -2.97 -3.09
CA LEU A 129 5.75 -3.67 -3.36
C LEU A 129 5.61 -3.98 -4.85
N GLU A 130 5.12 -5.18 -5.14
CA GLU A 130 4.59 -5.60 -6.44
C GLU A 130 3.19 -6.20 -6.24
N VAL A 131 2.22 -5.69 -6.99
CA VAL A 131 0.85 -6.21 -7.02
C VAL A 131 0.63 -6.96 -8.33
N ASP A 132 0.79 -8.27 -8.28
CA ASP A 132 0.62 -9.16 -9.44
C ASP A 132 -0.88 -9.50 -9.65
N LEU A 133 -1.68 -8.50 -10.04
CA LEU A 133 -3.11 -8.71 -10.29
C LEU A 133 -3.35 -9.38 -11.65
N ASN A 134 -2.81 -8.78 -12.72
CA ASN A 134 -2.99 -9.25 -14.11
C ASN A 134 -1.68 -9.65 -14.78
N HIS A 135 -0.55 -9.21 -14.25
CA HIS A 135 0.79 -9.50 -14.75
C HIS A 135 1.66 -9.91 -13.57
N TYR A 136 2.34 -11.04 -13.69
CA TYR A 136 3.13 -11.57 -12.58
C TYR A 136 4.55 -11.01 -12.64
N THR A 137 5.13 -10.79 -11.48
CA THR A 137 6.53 -10.45 -11.32
C THR A 137 7.37 -11.62 -11.82
N ASP A 138 8.06 -11.39 -12.94
CA ASP A 138 8.83 -12.41 -13.61
C ASP A 138 10.29 -12.47 -13.10
N LYS A 139 11.01 -13.51 -13.55
CA LYS A 139 12.42 -13.69 -13.19
C LYS A 139 13.28 -12.50 -13.64
N SER A 140 12.95 -11.88 -14.77
CA SER A 140 13.69 -10.72 -15.29
C SER A 140 13.60 -9.52 -14.34
N LYS A 141 12.41 -9.25 -13.79
CA LYS A 141 12.20 -8.18 -12.80
C LYS A 141 12.94 -8.49 -11.50
N LEU A 142 12.94 -9.76 -11.06
CA LEU A 142 13.73 -10.16 -9.88
C LEU A 142 15.24 -9.93 -10.09
N ILE A 143 15.79 -10.28 -11.26
CA ILE A 143 17.21 -10.00 -11.58
C ILE A 143 17.50 -8.50 -11.52
N ARG A 144 16.58 -7.64 -11.96
CA ARG A 144 16.75 -6.18 -11.85
C ARG A 144 16.75 -5.71 -10.39
N TYR A 145 15.92 -6.29 -9.53
CA TYR A 145 16.04 -6.08 -8.10
C TYR A 145 17.43 -6.53 -7.61
N GLU A 146 17.92 -7.72 -7.97
CA GLU A 146 19.27 -8.16 -7.55
C GLU A 146 20.38 -7.21 -7.99
N MET A 147 20.25 -6.60 -9.17
CA MET A 147 21.17 -5.57 -9.64
C MET A 147 21.05 -4.27 -8.82
N PHE A 148 19.83 -3.82 -8.54
CA PHE A 148 19.57 -2.66 -7.70
C PHE A 148 20.12 -2.84 -6.28
N TYR A 149 19.96 -4.02 -5.68
CA TYR A 149 20.46 -4.27 -4.32
C TYR A 149 21.99 -4.31 -4.22
N LYS A 150 22.70 -4.33 -5.36
CA LYS A 150 24.15 -4.24 -5.46
C LYS A 150 24.64 -2.85 -5.89
N SER A 151 23.73 -1.91 -6.15
CA SER A 151 24.09 -0.56 -6.60
C SER A 151 24.23 0.42 -5.44
N ASP A 152 24.97 1.50 -5.68
CA ASP A 152 25.09 2.61 -4.72
C ASP A 152 23.76 3.34 -4.51
N GLU A 153 22.87 3.32 -5.51
CA GLU A 153 21.51 3.90 -5.45
C GLU A 153 20.68 3.30 -4.31
N LEU A 154 20.85 2.02 -3.97
CA LEU A 154 20.21 1.43 -2.80
C LEU A 154 20.67 2.13 -1.51
N THR A 155 21.97 2.37 -1.37
CA THR A 155 22.55 2.97 -0.17
C THR A 155 22.04 4.41 0.01
N GLU A 156 21.92 5.15 -1.09
CA GLU A 156 21.33 6.49 -1.09
C GLU A 156 19.84 6.48 -0.69
N LEU A 157 19.06 5.53 -1.21
CA LEU A 157 17.62 5.47 -0.96
C LEU A 157 17.27 4.90 0.43
N CYS A 158 18.01 3.89 0.87
CA CYS A 158 17.65 3.08 2.05
C CYS A 158 18.66 3.23 3.20
N GLU A 159 19.63 4.13 3.08
CA GLU A 159 20.67 4.40 4.09
C GLU A 159 21.37 3.13 4.58
N GLY A 160 21.68 2.22 3.64
CA GLY A 160 22.34 0.94 3.92
C GLY A 160 21.44 -0.16 4.48
N ARG A 161 20.13 0.09 4.71
CA ARG A 161 19.16 -0.97 5.02
C ARG A 161 18.89 -1.82 3.77
N LYS A 162 18.55 -3.08 3.99
CA LYS A 162 18.10 -4.00 2.93
C LYS A 162 16.58 -4.04 2.95
N PRO A 163 15.90 -3.45 1.95
CA PRO A 163 14.44 -3.53 1.87
C PRO A 163 13.99 -4.98 1.71
N CYS A 164 12.76 -5.27 2.12
CA CYS A 164 12.10 -6.52 1.76
C CYS A 164 11.22 -6.31 0.51
N LEU A 165 11.22 -7.27 -0.41
CA LEU A 165 10.34 -7.27 -1.57
C LEU A 165 9.03 -8.00 -1.25
N ILE A 166 7.94 -7.26 -1.10
CA ILE A 166 6.61 -7.80 -0.93
C ILE A 166 5.96 -7.99 -2.30
N ILE A 167 5.53 -9.21 -2.60
CA ILE A 167 4.78 -9.53 -3.81
C ILE A 167 3.42 -10.08 -3.41
N THR A 168 2.36 -9.31 -3.69
CA THR A 168 0.98 -9.72 -3.45
C THR A 168 0.32 -10.18 -4.74
N ARG A 169 -0.43 -11.30 -4.69
CA ARG A 169 -1.06 -11.89 -5.89
C ARG A 169 -2.24 -12.80 -5.55
N PRO A 170 -3.14 -13.13 -6.50
CA PRO A 170 -4.14 -14.16 -6.27
C PRO A 170 -3.47 -15.53 -6.10
N THR A 171 -3.81 -16.23 -5.02
CA THR A 171 -3.23 -17.55 -4.71
C THR A 171 -3.72 -18.62 -5.70
N HIS A 172 -2.82 -19.26 -6.45
CA HIS A 172 -3.16 -20.41 -7.29
C HIS A 172 -2.35 -21.65 -6.93
N GLY A 173 -2.93 -22.84 -7.17
CA GLY A 173 -2.30 -24.12 -6.83
C GLY A 173 -1.03 -24.47 -7.62
N ARG A 174 -0.63 -23.68 -8.61
CA ARG A 174 0.59 -23.87 -9.42
C ARG A 174 1.36 -22.56 -9.59
N ASP A 175 1.59 -21.85 -8.49
CA ASP A 175 2.31 -20.59 -8.50
C ASP A 175 3.84 -20.79 -8.60
N LEU A 176 4.44 -20.25 -9.65
CA LEU A 176 5.89 -20.05 -9.72
C LEU A 176 6.29 -18.89 -8.80
N ARG A 177 7.18 -19.18 -7.85
CA ARG A 177 7.72 -18.20 -6.91
C ARG A 177 9.22 -18.10 -7.11
N TYR A 178 9.72 -16.88 -7.24
CA TYR A 178 11.14 -16.60 -7.40
C TYR A 178 11.64 -15.96 -6.10
N SER A 179 12.77 -16.43 -5.60
CA SER A 179 13.46 -15.86 -4.45
C SER A 179 14.85 -15.39 -4.86
N SER A 180 15.41 -14.46 -4.09
CA SER A 180 16.81 -14.08 -4.17
C SER A 180 17.55 -14.54 -2.92
N ASN A 181 18.86 -14.71 -3.03
CA ASN A 181 19.75 -14.91 -1.87
C ASN A 181 20.35 -13.59 -1.36
N ILE A 182 19.96 -12.45 -1.95
CA ILE A 182 20.53 -11.13 -1.64
C ILE A 182 19.62 -10.31 -0.71
N PHE A 183 18.31 -10.55 -0.81
CA PHE A 183 17.25 -9.86 -0.07
C PHE A 183 16.06 -10.79 0.12
N ASP A 184 15.22 -10.45 1.10
CA ASP A 184 14.04 -11.24 1.42
C ASP A 184 12.88 -10.93 0.49
N THR A 185 12.22 -11.98 0.01
CA THR A 185 10.99 -11.89 -0.80
C THR A 185 9.84 -12.53 -0.04
N VAL A 186 8.80 -11.74 0.23
CA VAL A 186 7.57 -12.22 0.87
C VAL A 186 6.46 -12.30 -0.15
N TYR A 187 5.83 -13.47 -0.25
CA TYR A 187 4.65 -13.68 -1.08
C TYR A 187 3.38 -13.77 -0.22
N THR A 188 2.38 -12.96 -0.55
CA THR A 188 1.09 -12.96 0.15
C THR A 188 -0.09 -12.85 -0.82
N ASP A 189 -1.31 -13.03 -0.32
CA ASP A 189 -2.53 -12.85 -1.11
C ASP A 189 -2.86 -11.36 -1.29
N LEU A 190 -3.82 -11.04 -2.19
CA LEU A 190 -4.28 -9.66 -2.44
C LEU A 190 -4.87 -8.94 -1.22
N LYS A 191 -5.08 -9.65 -0.11
CA LYS A 191 -5.58 -9.10 1.16
C LYS A 191 -4.46 -8.96 2.20
N TYR A 192 -3.23 -9.33 1.87
CA TYR A 192 -2.08 -9.36 2.76
C TYR A 192 -2.35 -10.23 4.01
N THR A 193 -3.08 -11.33 3.84
CA THR A 193 -3.45 -12.23 4.93
C THR A 193 -2.19 -12.81 5.58
N ASN A 194 -2.15 -12.77 6.92
CA ASN A 194 -1.02 -13.24 7.75
C ASN A 194 0.34 -12.61 7.40
N LEU A 195 0.36 -11.39 6.84
CA LEU A 195 1.62 -10.71 6.50
C LEU A 195 2.58 -10.63 7.70
N GLU A 196 2.05 -10.44 8.90
CA GLU A 196 2.83 -10.38 10.14
C GLU A 196 3.72 -11.61 10.37
N ARG A 197 3.26 -12.81 9.99
CA ARG A 197 4.06 -14.03 10.13
C ARG A 197 5.31 -13.96 9.28
N PHE A 198 5.20 -13.42 8.08
CA PHE A 198 6.34 -13.31 7.16
C PHE A 198 7.27 -12.14 7.48
N LEU A 199 6.81 -11.14 8.26
CA LEU A 199 7.62 -9.99 8.64
C LEU A 199 8.32 -10.16 9.98
N PHE A 200 7.80 -11.01 10.88
CA PHE A 200 8.30 -11.13 12.25
C PHE A 200 8.75 -12.54 12.65
N GLU A 201 8.38 -13.59 11.90
CA GLU A 201 8.82 -14.96 12.18
C GLU A 201 9.93 -15.34 11.19
N ASP A 202 11.12 -15.67 11.72
CA ASP A 202 12.27 -16.22 10.98
C ASP A 202 12.01 -17.67 10.52
#